data_AF-I3SVR5-F1
#
_entry.id   AF-I3SVR5-F1
#
_cell.length_a   1.000
_cell.length_b   1.000
_cell.length_c   1.000
_cell.angle_alpha   90.00
_cell.angle_beta   90.00
_cell.angle_gamma   90.00
#
_symmetry.space_group_name_H-M   'P 1'
#
loop_
_entity.id
_entity.type
_entity.pdbx_description
1 polymer ?
#
loop_
_entity_poly.entity_id
_entity_poly.type
_entity_poly.pdbx_seq_one_letter_code
_entity_poly.pdbx_strand_id
1 'polypeptide(L)'
;MSTHLESSIIGSRQGRTPPKSCWAKFLGLVESCLRDEDKVKWVENMRGSLSLMASIIATMTLQLATNPPGGVFQANGGVPVSYAKICLDNDTIQCPGEAVMAVVYEKVYTNFLICNTVSFIASLTVCLLLVSGIPLKHRLVIWVLSIGMCITTTSLALTYMFAASMVTPDPVWEATDKMFGRVLEIWVLLLGIVGVYLII
;
A
#
# COMPACT_ATOMS: atom_id res chain seq x y z
N MET A 1 -15.61 79.79 -0.06
CA MET A 1 -14.45 80.48 0.55
C MET A 1 -14.08 79.65 1.77
N SER A 2 -13.31 78.58 1.60
CA SER A 2 -11.83 78.59 1.55
C SER A 2 -11.29 79.07 2.90
N THR A 3 -10.48 78.33 3.68
CA THR A 3 -9.52 77.29 3.29
C THR A 3 -8.77 76.71 4.50
N HIS A 4 -8.23 75.50 4.32
CA HIS A 4 -6.90 75.00 4.79
C HIS A 4 -6.74 74.56 6.26
N LEU A 5 -6.53 73.25 6.51
CA LEU A 5 -5.28 72.43 6.47
C LEU A 5 -4.57 72.46 7.86
N GLU A 6 -4.03 71.42 8.47
CA GLU A 6 -3.69 70.05 8.09
C GLU A 6 -3.25 69.27 9.36
N SER A 7 -3.15 67.93 9.22
CA SER A 7 -2.17 67.04 9.88
C SER A 7 -2.53 66.52 11.29
N SER A 8 -2.44 65.22 11.63
CA SER A 8 -1.80 64.09 10.95
C SER A 8 -2.23 62.72 11.52
N ILE A 9 -2.53 61.79 10.61
CA ILE A 9 -1.93 60.45 10.49
C ILE A 9 -2.00 59.50 11.71
N ILE A 10 -2.91 58.51 11.65
CA ILE A 10 -2.55 57.07 11.62
C ILE A 10 -3.51 56.37 10.64
N GLY A 11 -2.98 55.98 9.49
CA GLY A 11 -3.71 55.33 8.41
C GLY A 11 -4.14 53.90 8.76
N SER A 12 -5.42 53.63 8.58
CA SER A 12 -5.98 52.30 8.38
C SER A 12 -5.35 51.65 7.14
N ARG A 13 -4.49 50.65 7.32
CA ARG A 13 -4.12 49.71 6.24
C ARG A 13 -5.05 48.51 6.28
N GLN A 14 -6.23 48.69 5.67
CA GLN A 14 -6.91 47.59 4.99
C GLN A 14 -6.10 47.29 3.72
N GLY A 15 -5.66 46.05 3.55
CA GLY A 15 -5.24 45.55 2.24
C GLY A 15 -4.09 44.55 2.31
N ARG A 16 -4.37 43.27 2.05
CA ARG A 16 -4.30 42.68 0.69
C ARG A 16 -4.60 41.17 0.77
N THR A 17 -5.68 40.72 0.16
CA THR A 17 -5.86 39.30 -0.20
C THR A 17 -4.91 38.94 -1.36
N PRO A 18 -4.52 37.66 -1.46
CA PRO A 18 -4.78 36.97 -2.73
C PRO A 18 -5.45 35.61 -2.48
N PRO A 19 -6.61 35.32 -3.09
CA PRO A 19 -7.11 33.96 -3.23
C PRO A 19 -6.71 33.43 -4.60
N LYS A 20 -5.57 32.72 -4.74
CA LYS A 20 -5.16 32.17 -6.04
C LYS A 20 -4.31 30.91 -5.94
N SER A 21 -4.82 29.86 -5.30
CA SER A 21 -4.42 28.54 -5.78
C SER A 21 -5.66 27.73 -6.12
N CYS A 22 -5.65 27.22 -7.36
CA CYS A 22 -6.50 26.10 -7.76
C CYS A 22 -6.44 25.01 -6.69
N TRP A 23 -5.28 24.86 -6.04
CA TRP A 23 -5.03 24.01 -4.89
C TRP A 23 -5.89 24.30 -3.64
N ALA A 24 -6.11 25.54 -3.22
CA ALA A 24 -6.94 25.81 -2.04
C ALA A 24 -8.42 25.54 -2.35
N LYS A 25 -8.85 25.77 -3.60
CA LYS A 25 -10.18 25.40 -4.08
C LYS A 25 -10.31 23.89 -4.26
N PHE A 26 -9.26 23.23 -4.75
CA PHE A 26 -9.19 21.78 -4.91
C PHE A 26 -9.19 21.09 -3.55
N LEU A 27 -8.40 21.58 -2.59
CA LEU A 27 -8.40 21.10 -1.21
C LEU A 27 -9.74 21.35 -0.54
N GLY A 28 -10.35 22.52 -0.72
CA GLY A 28 -11.71 22.79 -0.23
C GLY A 28 -12.79 21.94 -0.91
N LEU A 29 -12.61 21.59 -2.19
CA LEU A 29 -13.53 20.72 -2.93
C LEU A 29 -13.37 19.26 -2.49
N VAL A 30 -12.14 18.80 -2.31
CA VAL A 30 -11.81 17.49 -1.72
C VAL A 30 -12.33 17.40 -0.29
N GLU A 31 -12.13 18.42 0.54
CA GLU A 31 -12.65 18.50 1.92
C GLU A 31 -14.19 18.50 1.95
N SER A 32 -14.83 19.19 1.01
CA SER A 32 -16.29 19.20 0.88
C SER A 32 -16.89 17.88 0.39
N CYS A 33 -16.15 17.09 -0.40
CA CYS A 33 -16.55 15.74 -0.83
C CYS A 33 -16.39 14.68 0.28
N LEU A 34 -15.76 15.02 1.40
CA LEU A 34 -15.39 14.06 2.44
C LEU A 34 -16.13 14.30 3.77
N ARG A 35 -17.29 14.94 3.75
CA ARG A 35 -18.19 14.95 4.92
C ARG A 35 -18.63 13.50 5.22
N ASP A 36 -18.86 13.13 6.48
CA ASP A 36 -19.03 11.71 6.87
C ASP A 36 -20.17 10.98 6.11
N GLU A 37 -21.26 11.69 5.78
CA GLU A 37 -22.32 11.18 4.90
C GLU A 37 -21.87 10.99 3.44
N ASP A 38 -21.02 11.88 2.92
CA ASP A 38 -20.46 11.80 1.58
C ASP A 38 -19.41 10.68 1.47
N LYS A 39 -18.65 10.39 2.55
CA LYS A 39 -17.72 9.24 2.61
C LYS A 39 -18.47 7.92 2.46
N VAL A 40 -19.54 7.73 3.24
CA VAL A 40 -20.41 6.53 3.15
C VAL A 40 -20.94 6.37 1.72
N LYS A 41 -21.50 7.44 1.17
CA LYS A 41 -22.05 7.45 -0.19
C LYS A 41 -20.99 7.18 -1.27
N TRP A 42 -19.78 7.71 -1.10
CA TRP A 42 -18.67 7.49 -2.01
C TRP A 42 -18.16 6.04 -1.97
N VAL A 43 -17.95 5.45 -0.78
CA VAL A 43 -17.51 4.05 -0.66
C VAL A 43 -18.55 3.11 -1.24
N GLU A 44 -19.85 3.37 -1.01
CA GLU A 44 -20.96 2.59 -1.58
C GLU A 44 -20.93 2.62 -3.12
N ASN A 45 -20.71 3.80 -3.72
CA ASN A 45 -20.60 3.96 -5.16
C ASN A 45 -19.33 3.32 -5.74
N MET A 46 -18.22 3.34 -5.00
CA MET A 46 -16.91 2.82 -5.42
C MET A 46 -16.71 1.35 -5.05
N ARG A 47 -17.68 0.72 -4.37
CA ARG A 47 -17.63 -0.65 -3.84
C ARG A 47 -17.19 -1.67 -4.89
N GLY A 48 -17.73 -1.58 -6.10
CA GLY A 48 -17.36 -2.45 -7.22
C GLY A 48 -15.89 -2.29 -7.62
N SER A 49 -15.42 -1.05 -7.76
CA SER A 49 -14.01 -0.76 -8.09
C SER A 49 -13.05 -1.19 -6.98
N LEU A 50 -13.40 -0.97 -5.71
CA LEU A 50 -12.59 -1.39 -4.55
C LEU A 50 -12.46 -2.91 -4.47
N SER A 51 -13.56 -3.64 -4.71
CA SER A 51 -13.56 -5.11 -4.72
C SER A 51 -12.69 -5.66 -5.87
N LEU A 52 -12.74 -5.01 -7.03
CA LEU A 52 -11.88 -5.34 -8.17
C LEU A 52 -10.40 -5.10 -7.84
N MET A 53 -10.05 -3.96 -7.25
CA MET A 53 -8.66 -3.68 -6.85
C MET A 53 -8.15 -4.67 -5.81
N ALA A 54 -8.97 -5.00 -4.80
CA ALA A 54 -8.63 -6.02 -3.81
C ALA A 54 -8.39 -7.39 -4.46
N SER A 55 -9.24 -7.77 -5.42
CA SER A 55 -9.09 -9.02 -6.19
C SER A 55 -7.82 -9.04 -7.04
N ILE A 56 -7.43 -7.90 -7.63
CA ILE A 56 -6.16 -7.77 -8.36
C ILE A 56 -4.98 -7.96 -7.41
N ILE A 57 -4.99 -7.33 -6.24
CA ILE A 57 -3.92 -7.48 -5.24
C ILE A 57 -3.83 -8.93 -4.76
N ALA A 58 -4.97 -9.58 -4.49
CA ALA A 58 -5.02 -11.00 -4.14
C ALA A 58 -4.40 -11.87 -5.24
N THR A 59 -4.71 -11.57 -6.50
CA THR A 59 -4.18 -12.30 -7.66
C THR A 59 -2.67 -12.07 -7.83
N MET A 60 -2.18 -10.85 -7.62
CA MET A 60 -0.74 -10.54 -7.68
C MET A 60 0.04 -11.24 -6.58
N THR A 61 -0.47 -11.22 -5.34
CA THR A 61 0.17 -11.86 -4.19
C THR A 61 0.14 -13.40 -4.31
N LEU A 62 -0.93 -13.97 -4.89
CA LEU A 62 -0.98 -15.40 -5.24
C LEU A 62 0.07 -15.76 -6.31
N GLN A 63 0.24 -14.91 -7.33
CA GLN A 63 1.28 -15.11 -8.34
C GLN A 63 2.68 -15.08 -7.74
N LEU A 64 2.95 -14.14 -6.81
CA LEU A 64 4.23 -14.06 -6.11
C LEU A 64 4.52 -15.27 -5.21
N ALA A 65 3.49 -15.91 -4.65
CA ALA A 65 3.65 -17.12 -3.84
C ALA A 65 3.92 -18.36 -4.70
N THR A 66 3.25 -18.48 -5.84
CA THR A 66 3.36 -19.63 -6.75
C THR A 66 4.55 -19.53 -7.71
N ASN A 67 4.97 -18.31 -8.02
CA ASN A 67 6.11 -18.01 -8.87
C ASN A 67 7.02 -17.03 -8.09
N PRO A 68 7.77 -17.54 -7.10
CA PRO A 68 8.60 -16.70 -6.27
C PRO A 68 9.66 -15.97 -7.10
N PRO A 69 10.12 -14.79 -6.66
CA PRO A 69 11.27 -14.12 -7.26
C PRO A 69 12.45 -15.08 -7.30
N GLY A 70 13.22 -15.08 -8.38
CA GLY A 70 14.31 -16.03 -8.62
C GLY A 70 13.87 -17.43 -9.06
N GLY A 71 12.56 -17.70 -9.11
CA GLY A 71 12.00 -18.97 -9.56
C GLY A 71 12.16 -20.10 -8.54
N VAL A 72 11.89 -21.31 -9.01
CA VAL A 72 11.98 -22.54 -8.22
C VAL A 72 13.00 -23.49 -8.82
N PHE A 73 13.62 -24.30 -7.97
CA PHE A 73 14.48 -25.39 -8.42
C PHE A 73 13.70 -26.35 -9.31
N GLN A 74 14.21 -26.59 -10.51
CA GLN A 74 13.57 -27.50 -11.46
C GLN A 74 13.99 -28.94 -11.16
N ALA A 75 13.08 -29.89 -11.35
CA ALA A 75 13.44 -31.31 -11.34
C ALA A 75 14.34 -31.56 -12.56
N ASN A 76 15.65 -31.64 -12.35
CA ASN A 76 16.58 -31.98 -13.43
C ASN A 76 16.19 -33.36 -13.97
N GLY A 77 16.15 -33.51 -15.30
CA GLY A 77 15.61 -34.66 -16.06
C GLY A 77 16.38 -35.98 -15.93
N GLY A 78 16.81 -36.31 -14.73
CA GLY A 78 17.51 -37.56 -14.40
C GLY A 78 17.40 -37.93 -12.92
N VAL A 79 16.62 -37.19 -12.11
CA VAL A 79 16.31 -37.56 -10.72
C VAL A 79 14.95 -38.26 -10.72
N PRO A 80 14.88 -39.60 -10.63
CA PRO A 80 13.61 -40.32 -10.54
C PRO A 80 12.76 -39.76 -9.39
N VAL A 81 11.44 -39.72 -9.58
CA VAL A 81 10.47 -39.26 -8.56
C VAL A 81 10.65 -39.97 -7.20
N SER A 82 11.26 -41.16 -7.20
CA SER A 82 11.69 -41.89 -5.98
C SER A 82 12.64 -41.09 -5.06
N TYR A 83 13.51 -40.23 -5.63
CA TYR A 83 14.43 -39.38 -4.87
C TYR A 83 13.74 -38.14 -4.29
N ALA A 84 12.53 -37.78 -4.73
CA ALA A 84 11.72 -36.74 -4.08
C ALA A 84 11.29 -37.15 -2.65
N LYS A 85 11.38 -38.44 -2.31
CA LYS A 85 11.20 -38.90 -0.92
C LYS A 85 12.43 -38.64 -0.05
N ILE A 86 13.64 -38.65 -0.63
CA ILE A 86 14.90 -38.36 0.08
C ILE A 86 14.96 -36.89 0.52
N CYS A 87 14.35 -36.03 -0.28
CA CYS A 87 14.06 -34.64 0.02
C CYS A 87 13.28 -34.39 1.32
N LEU A 88 12.50 -35.37 1.79
CA LEU A 88 11.76 -35.27 3.05
C LEU A 88 12.60 -35.74 4.26
N ASP A 89 13.75 -36.37 4.03
CA ASP A 89 14.54 -37.09 5.05
C ASP A 89 15.93 -36.48 5.27
N ASN A 90 16.39 -35.59 4.38
CA ASN A 90 17.72 -34.98 4.47
C ASN A 90 17.65 -33.46 4.24
N ASP A 91 17.78 -32.69 5.32
CA ASP A 91 17.75 -31.21 5.34
C ASP A 91 18.83 -30.53 4.45
N THR A 92 19.79 -31.30 3.91
CA THR A 92 20.86 -30.75 3.07
C THR A 92 20.58 -30.83 1.56
N ILE A 93 19.48 -31.46 1.13
CA ILE A 93 19.19 -31.67 -0.30
C ILE A 93 18.07 -30.73 -0.73
N GLN A 94 18.37 -29.87 -1.70
CA GLN A 94 17.40 -28.94 -2.28
C GLN A 94 16.39 -29.67 -3.17
N CYS A 95 15.12 -29.39 -2.96
CA CYS A 95 14.04 -30.12 -3.58
C CYS A 95 13.42 -29.38 -4.77
N PRO A 96 13.06 -30.10 -5.85
CA PRO A 96 12.32 -29.50 -6.94
C PRO A 96 11.04 -28.84 -6.44
N GLY A 97 10.77 -27.61 -6.91
CA GLY A 97 9.63 -26.80 -6.49
C GLY A 97 9.92 -25.84 -5.33
N GLU A 98 11.05 -25.97 -4.64
CA GLU A 98 11.45 -24.99 -3.63
C GLU A 98 11.96 -23.70 -4.27
N ALA A 99 11.68 -22.57 -3.62
CA ALA A 99 12.09 -21.27 -4.11
C ALA A 99 13.62 -21.09 -4.02
N VAL A 100 14.25 -20.68 -5.11
CA VAL A 100 15.71 -20.45 -5.15
C VAL A 100 16.14 -19.42 -4.10
N MET A 101 15.34 -18.37 -3.96
CA MET A 101 15.65 -17.26 -3.05
C MET A 101 15.47 -17.60 -1.57
N ALA A 102 14.73 -18.68 -1.25
CA ALA A 102 14.66 -19.19 0.11
C ALA A 102 16.02 -19.69 0.60
N VAL A 103 16.86 -20.20 -0.30
CA VAL A 103 18.20 -20.70 0.02
C VAL A 103 19.24 -19.59 0.00
N VAL A 104 19.17 -18.71 -1.00
CA VAL A 104 20.17 -17.64 -1.19
C VAL A 104 20.01 -16.53 -0.15
N TYR A 105 18.77 -16.11 0.13
CA TYR A 105 18.47 -15.00 1.03
C TYR A 105 17.36 -15.37 2.02
N GLU A 106 17.55 -16.45 2.78
CA GLU A 106 16.57 -17.04 3.70
C GLU A 106 15.80 -15.98 4.51
N LYS A 107 16.51 -15.11 5.26
CA LYS A 107 15.89 -14.10 6.12
C LYS A 107 15.02 -13.10 5.36
N VAL A 108 15.49 -12.64 4.20
CA VAL A 108 14.76 -11.66 3.37
C VAL A 108 13.55 -12.33 2.72
N TYR A 109 13.72 -13.58 2.29
CA TYR A 109 12.65 -14.39 1.72
C TYR A 109 11.54 -14.70 2.74
N THR A 110 11.88 -15.00 3.99
CA THR A 110 10.89 -15.17 5.08
C THR A 110 10.07 -13.90 5.27
N ASN A 111 10.71 -12.73 5.35
CA ASN A 111 10.00 -11.46 5.48
C ASN A 111 9.11 -11.16 4.27
N PHE A 112 9.61 -11.44 3.05
CA PHE A 112 8.83 -11.37 1.82
C PHE A 112 7.56 -12.22 1.90
N LEU A 113 7.66 -13.49 2.30
CA LEU A 113 6.51 -14.38 2.41
C LEU A 113 5.49 -13.94 3.46
N ILE A 114 5.96 -13.44 4.61
CA ILE A 114 5.08 -12.91 5.66
C ILE A 114 4.28 -11.71 5.12
N CYS A 115 4.96 -10.72 4.54
CA CYS A 115 4.30 -9.54 3.99
C CYS A 115 3.36 -9.90 2.83
N ASN A 116 3.75 -10.82 1.96
CA ASN A 116 2.91 -11.25 0.84
C ASN A 116 1.64 -11.94 1.33
N THR A 117 1.76 -12.84 2.31
CA THR A 117 0.63 -13.56 2.91
C THR A 117 -0.31 -12.61 3.64
N VAL A 118 0.22 -11.65 4.41
CA VAL A 118 -0.60 -10.62 5.07
C VAL A 118 -1.37 -9.80 4.04
N SER A 119 -0.73 -9.38 2.94
CA SER A 119 -1.40 -8.66 1.86
C SER A 119 -2.49 -9.51 1.20
N PHE A 120 -2.23 -10.79 0.95
CA PHE A 120 -3.19 -11.72 0.35
C PHE A 120 -4.44 -11.87 1.24
N ILE A 121 -4.26 -12.23 2.51
CA ILE A 121 -5.38 -12.45 3.44
C ILE A 121 -6.16 -11.15 3.70
N ALA A 122 -5.47 -10.03 3.87
CA ALA A 122 -6.12 -8.74 4.06
C ALA A 122 -6.96 -8.34 2.81
N SER A 123 -6.43 -8.57 1.60
CA SER A 123 -7.15 -8.29 0.36
C SER A 123 -8.38 -9.21 0.17
N LEU A 124 -8.29 -10.49 0.51
CA LEU A 124 -9.43 -11.40 0.52
C LEU A 124 -10.49 -10.98 1.54
N THR A 125 -10.07 -10.54 2.72
CA THR A 125 -10.98 -10.05 3.76
C THR A 125 -11.75 -8.82 3.27
N VAL A 126 -11.05 -7.87 2.64
CA VAL A 126 -11.67 -6.69 2.01
C VAL A 126 -12.63 -7.10 0.88
N CYS A 127 -12.22 -8.05 0.03
CA CYS A 127 -13.06 -8.53 -1.05
C CYS A 127 -14.34 -9.20 -0.54
N LEU A 128 -14.23 -10.08 0.47
CA LEU A 128 -15.39 -10.72 1.10
C LEU A 128 -16.32 -9.68 1.73
N LEU A 129 -15.79 -8.74 2.51
CA LEU A 129 -16.59 -7.66 3.12
C LEU A 129 -17.34 -6.85 2.06
N LEU A 130 -16.68 -6.52 0.95
CA LEU A 130 -17.29 -5.81 -0.18
C LEU A 130 -18.24 -6.70 -1.00
N VAL A 131 -18.09 -8.02 -1.06
CA VAL A 131 -19.00 -8.90 -1.81
C VAL A 131 -20.23 -9.26 -0.98
N SER A 132 -20.10 -9.37 0.35
CA SER A 132 -21.15 -9.80 1.29
C SER A 132 -22.40 -8.91 1.34
N GLY A 133 -22.45 -7.78 0.64
CA GLY A 133 -23.65 -6.94 0.60
C GLY A 133 -23.93 -6.19 1.90
N ILE A 134 -22.97 -6.20 2.83
CA ILE A 134 -23.10 -5.48 4.10
C ILE A 134 -23.22 -3.99 3.78
N PRO A 135 -24.29 -3.31 4.23
CA PRO A 135 -24.47 -1.90 3.96
C PRO A 135 -23.31 -1.11 4.56
N LEU A 136 -22.62 -0.31 3.73
CA LEU A 136 -21.45 0.49 4.11
C LEU A 136 -21.83 1.72 4.94
N LYS A 137 -23.02 1.72 5.53
CA LYS A 137 -23.56 2.81 6.35
C LYS A 137 -22.99 2.83 7.76
N HIS A 138 -22.55 1.69 8.27
CA HIS A 138 -22.01 1.61 9.62
C HIS A 138 -20.55 2.07 9.65
N ARG A 139 -20.26 3.06 10.51
CA ARG A 139 -18.91 3.61 10.73
C ARG A 139 -17.85 2.53 10.95
N LEU A 140 -18.19 1.44 11.64
CA LEU A 140 -17.29 0.30 11.88
C LEU A 140 -16.87 -0.42 10.59
N VAL A 141 -17.78 -0.59 9.64
CA VAL A 141 -17.50 -1.30 8.38
C VAL A 141 -16.54 -0.49 7.51
N ILE A 142 -16.75 0.83 7.43
CA ILE A 142 -15.83 1.76 6.75
C ILE A 142 -14.46 1.74 7.43
N TRP A 143 -14.42 1.73 8.76
CA TRP A 143 -13.18 1.63 9.53
C TRP A 143 -12.42 0.35 9.22
N VAL A 144 -13.08 -0.81 9.29
CA VAL A 144 -12.48 -2.12 8.97
C VAL A 144 -12.01 -2.16 7.52
N LEU A 145 -12.82 -1.66 6.58
CA LEU A 145 -12.45 -1.59 5.16
C LEU A 145 -11.20 -0.73 4.95
N SER A 146 -11.15 0.44 5.59
CA SER A 146 -10.04 1.36 5.45
C SER A 146 -8.75 0.81 6.08
N ILE A 147 -8.82 0.27 7.30
CA ILE A 147 -7.71 -0.40 7.96
C ILE A 147 -7.21 -1.58 7.12
N GLY A 148 -8.14 -2.40 6.60
CA GLY A 148 -7.83 -3.52 5.73
C GLY A 148 -7.08 -3.10 4.46
N MET A 149 -7.52 -2.01 3.81
CA MET A 149 -6.83 -1.46 2.64
C MET A 149 -5.44 -0.88 2.98
N CYS A 150 -5.31 -0.19 4.12
CA CYS A 150 -4.01 0.33 4.59
C CYS A 150 -3.01 -0.81 4.84
N ILE A 151 -3.43 -1.85 5.56
CA ILE A 151 -2.63 -3.05 5.82
C ILE A 151 -2.25 -3.72 4.50
N THR A 152 -3.22 -3.96 3.62
CA THR A 152 -3.00 -4.59 2.32
C THR A 152 -1.94 -3.83 1.51
N THR A 153 -2.10 -2.52 1.35
CA THR A 153 -1.23 -1.71 0.48
C THR A 153 0.17 -1.55 1.07
N THR A 154 0.28 -1.37 2.39
CA THR A 154 1.58 -1.29 3.08
C THR A 154 2.34 -2.60 2.99
N SER A 155 1.64 -3.72 3.25
CA SER A 155 2.24 -5.05 3.17
C SER A 155 2.64 -5.40 1.74
N LEU A 156 1.87 -4.99 0.73
CA LEU A 156 2.23 -5.14 -0.68
C LEU A 156 3.46 -4.31 -1.05
N ALA A 157 3.57 -3.07 -0.56
CA ALA A 157 4.74 -2.22 -0.80
C ALA A 157 6.02 -2.81 -0.18
N LEU A 158 5.93 -3.36 1.04
CA LEU A 158 7.04 -4.08 1.68
C LEU A 158 7.40 -5.35 0.92
N THR A 159 6.40 -6.10 0.45
CA THR A 159 6.61 -7.29 -0.39
C THR A 159 7.40 -6.95 -1.65
N TYR A 160 7.04 -5.86 -2.32
CA TYR A 160 7.76 -5.38 -3.51
C TYR A 160 9.22 -5.01 -3.19
N MET A 161 9.47 -4.32 -2.08
CA MET A 161 10.82 -3.98 -1.63
C MET A 161 11.67 -5.23 -1.39
N PHE A 162 11.16 -6.21 -0.63
CA PHE A 162 11.91 -7.45 -0.37
C PHE A 162 12.15 -8.25 -1.66
N ALA A 163 11.15 -8.34 -2.55
CA ALA A 163 11.32 -8.97 -3.85
C ALA A 163 12.42 -8.29 -4.69
N ALA A 164 12.42 -6.95 -4.75
CA ALA A 164 13.42 -6.19 -5.47
C ALA A 164 14.82 -6.39 -4.89
N SER A 165 14.95 -6.44 -3.56
CA SER A 165 16.24 -6.68 -2.88
C SER A 165 16.82 -8.05 -3.19
N MET A 166 15.97 -9.05 -3.38
CA MET A 166 16.38 -10.41 -3.71
C MET A 166 16.83 -10.52 -5.18
N VAL A 167 16.15 -9.86 -6.12
CA VAL A 167 16.42 -10.00 -7.57
C VAL A 167 17.52 -9.05 -8.06
N THR A 168 17.89 -8.03 -7.28
CA THR A 168 18.86 -7.00 -7.69
C THR A 168 20.25 -7.31 -7.12
N PRO A 169 21.33 -7.27 -7.93
CA PRO A 169 22.69 -7.42 -7.42
C PRO A 169 23.09 -6.33 -6.42
N ASP A 170 23.90 -6.67 -5.42
CA ASP A 170 24.26 -5.78 -4.29
C ASP A 170 24.76 -4.38 -4.70
N PRO A 171 25.66 -4.21 -5.69
CA PRO A 171 26.14 -2.87 -6.05
C PRO A 171 25.04 -1.95 -6.58
N VAL A 172 24.01 -2.52 -7.23
CA VAL A 172 22.86 -1.78 -7.75
C VAL A 172 21.83 -1.55 -6.64
N TRP A 173 21.67 -2.53 -5.74
CA TRP A 173 20.79 -2.40 -4.58
C TRP A 173 21.27 -1.30 -3.63
N GLU A 174 22.55 -1.27 -3.26
CA GLU A 174 23.10 -0.25 -2.36
C GLU A 174 22.94 1.19 -2.89
N ALA A 175 23.03 1.37 -4.21
CA ALA A 175 22.79 2.66 -4.85
C ALA A 175 21.32 3.09 -4.79
N THR A 176 20.39 2.13 -4.71
CA THR A 176 18.94 2.35 -4.87
C THR A 176 18.17 2.24 -3.54
N ASP A 177 18.70 1.55 -2.53
CA ASP A 177 18.03 1.26 -1.25
C ASP A 177 17.54 2.53 -0.54
N LYS A 178 18.37 3.58 -0.55
CA LYS A 178 18.00 4.90 0.01
C LYS A 178 16.75 5.49 -0.65
N MET A 179 16.55 5.27 -1.94
CA MET A 179 15.36 5.72 -2.66
C MET A 179 14.12 4.98 -2.16
N PHE A 180 14.19 3.64 -2.01
CA PHE A 180 13.09 2.84 -1.49
C PHE A 180 12.69 3.24 -0.06
N GLY A 181 13.67 3.48 0.81
CA GLY A 181 13.43 3.97 2.17
C GLY A 181 12.67 5.30 2.19
N ARG A 182 13.11 6.28 1.39
CA ARG A 182 12.43 7.59 1.27
C ARG A 182 11.00 7.47 0.78
N VAL A 183 10.75 6.61 -0.19
CA VAL A 183 9.40 6.39 -0.74
C VAL A 183 8.49 5.75 0.32
N LEU A 184 8.97 4.78 1.09
CA LEU A 184 8.20 4.20 2.19
C LEU A 184 7.94 5.20 3.32
N GLU A 185 8.90 6.05 3.68
CA GLU A 185 8.68 7.12 4.66
C GLU A 185 7.52 8.02 4.26
N ILE A 186 7.50 8.48 2.99
CA ILE A 186 6.42 9.31 2.45
C ILE A 186 5.09 8.54 2.46
N TRP A 187 5.11 7.26 2.08
CA TRP A 187 3.92 6.42 2.09
C TRP A 187 3.32 6.26 3.51
N VAL A 188 4.15 5.98 4.51
CA VAL A 188 3.72 5.87 5.91
C VAL A 188 3.17 7.19 6.44
N LEU A 189 3.79 8.32 6.09
CA LEU A 189 3.28 9.65 6.44
C LEU A 189 1.89 9.89 5.83
N LEU A 190 1.69 9.55 4.56
CA LEU A 190 0.38 9.65 3.90
C LEU A 190 -0.68 8.79 4.59
N LEU A 191 -0.35 7.54 4.93
CA LEU A 191 -1.24 6.68 5.69
C LEU A 191 -1.54 7.21 7.08
N GLY A 192 -0.56 7.81 7.75
CA GLY A 192 -0.74 8.47 9.04
C GLY A 192 -1.72 9.63 8.97
N ILE A 193 -1.61 10.48 7.93
CA ILE A 193 -2.55 11.58 7.68
C ILE A 193 -3.96 11.04 7.43
N VAL A 194 -4.10 10.01 6.59
CA VAL A 194 -5.39 9.36 6.32
C VAL A 194 -5.97 8.73 7.59
N GLY A 195 -5.15 8.07 8.41
CA GLY A 195 -5.56 7.46 9.67
C GLY A 195 -6.08 8.50 10.67
N VAL A 196 -5.35 9.60 10.87
CA VAL A 196 -5.79 10.72 11.72
C VAL A 196 -7.11 11.30 11.21
N TYR A 197 -7.24 11.45 9.89
CA TYR A 197 -8.46 11.95 9.24
C TYR A 197 -9.67 10.99 9.34
N LEU A 198 -9.43 9.69 9.58
CA LEU A 198 -10.50 8.70 9.82
C LEU A 198 -10.93 8.63 11.28
N ILE A 199 -10.11 9.15 12.19
CA ILE A 199 -10.37 9.18 13.63
C ILE A 199 -11.16 10.46 14.01
N ILE A 200 -10.75 11.61 13.48
CA ILE A 200 -11.41 12.92 13.65
C ILE A 200 -12.77 12.93 12.95
#